data_AF-A0A7C6AY30-F1
#
_entry.id   AF-A0A7C6AY30-F1
#
_cell.length_a   1.000
_cell.length_b   1.000
_cell.length_c   1.000
_cell.angle_alpha   90.00
_cell.angle_beta   90.00
_cell.angle_gamma   90.00
#
_symmetry.space_group_name_H-M   'P 1'
#
loop_
_entity.id
_entity.type
_entity.pdbx_description
1 polymer ?
#
loop_
_entity_poly.entity_id
_entity_poly.type
_entity_poly.pdbx_seq_one_letter_code
_entity_poly.pdbx_strand_id
1 'polypeptide(L)'
;LGVSRQTVLEMEQRMSSQDTSFDTRESDDNETAPQAPVAYLRDSRPGPAQEIEQLESAALNSDALQQALSALDERSRDIVVQRWLSEQKSTLHQLADKYHVSAERIRQLEKSALQKLKKTVGPQLL
;
A
#
# COMPACT_ATOMS: atom_id res chain seq x y z
N LEU A 1 -44.97 -13.73 9.39
CA LEU A 1 -43.66 -14.33 9.05
C LEU A 1 -42.68 -13.19 8.86
N GLY A 2 -41.90 -12.88 9.91
CA GLY A 2 -41.13 -11.62 10.03
C GLY A 2 -39.65 -11.76 9.65
N VAL A 3 -39.36 -12.35 8.48
CA VAL A 3 -37.98 -12.51 7.98
C VAL A 3 -37.83 -11.77 6.67
N SER A 4 -36.67 -11.14 6.48
CA SER A 4 -36.41 -10.33 5.28
C SER A 4 -36.26 -11.22 4.04
N ARG A 5 -36.64 -10.69 2.86
CA ARG A 5 -36.46 -11.40 1.57
C ARG A 5 -35.00 -11.77 1.32
N GLN A 6 -34.06 -10.93 1.73
CA GLN A 6 -32.63 -11.19 1.62
C GLN A 6 -32.23 -12.43 2.44
N THR A 7 -32.75 -12.57 3.65
CA THR A 7 -32.51 -13.74 4.51
C THR A 7 -33.04 -15.02 3.88
N VAL A 8 -34.21 -14.97 3.23
CA VAL A 8 -34.77 -16.15 2.55
C VAL A 8 -33.89 -16.58 1.36
N LEU A 9 -33.40 -15.63 0.56
CA LEU A 9 -32.52 -15.92 -0.57
C LEU A 9 -31.17 -16.51 -0.13
N GLU A 10 -30.59 -15.99 0.95
CA GLU A 10 -29.35 -16.53 1.51
C GLU A 10 -29.54 -17.96 2.04
N MET A 11 -30.68 -18.21 2.70
CA MET A 11 -31.04 -19.55 3.18
C MET A 11 -31.25 -20.52 2.01
N GLU A 12 -31.97 -20.13 0.96
CA GLU A 12 -32.17 -20.94 -0.24
C GLU A 12 -30.84 -21.23 -0.96
N GLN A 13 -29.94 -20.25 -1.07
CA GLN A 13 -28.62 -20.44 -1.67
C GLN A 13 -27.78 -21.45 -0.88
N ARG A 14 -27.78 -21.37 0.45
CA ARG A 14 -27.03 -22.31 1.30
C ARG A 14 -27.66 -23.70 1.35
N MET A 15 -28.99 -23.79 1.29
CA MET A 15 -29.69 -25.08 1.32
C MET A 15 -29.66 -25.81 -0.03
N SER A 16 -29.56 -25.08 -1.15
CA SER A 16 -29.50 -25.67 -2.49
C SER A 16 -28.08 -26.03 -2.97
N SER A 17 -27.04 -25.40 -2.40
CA SER A 17 -25.66 -25.73 -2.71
C SER A 17 -25.23 -27.01 -1.98
N GLN A 18 -24.83 -28.04 -2.74
CA GLN A 18 -24.09 -29.17 -2.17
C GLN A 18 -22.60 -28.81 -2.11
N ASP A 19 -21.95 -29.13 -0.99
CA ASP A 19 -20.51 -28.94 -0.85
C ASP A 19 -19.77 -29.96 -1.75
N THR A 20 -18.93 -29.45 -2.65
CA THR A 20 -18.05 -30.28 -3.49
C THR A 20 -16.77 -30.60 -2.73
N SER A 21 -16.31 -31.84 -2.81
CA SER A 21 -15.01 -32.23 -2.23
C SER A 21 -13.87 -31.46 -2.89
N PHE A 22 -12.90 -31.03 -2.08
CA PHE A 22 -11.74 -30.26 -2.53
C PHE A 22 -10.78 -31.08 -3.40
N ASP A 23 -10.61 -32.36 -3.06
CA ASP A 23 -9.71 -33.31 -3.71
C ASP A 23 -10.51 -34.55 -4.13
N THR A 24 -11.29 -34.40 -5.20
CA THR A 24 -11.96 -35.53 -5.84
C THR A 24 -10.96 -36.24 -6.75
N ARG A 25 -10.66 -37.50 -6.45
CA ARG A 25 -9.83 -38.33 -7.34
C ARG A 25 -10.51 -38.41 -8.71
N GLU A 26 -9.78 -38.05 -9.76
CA GLU A 26 -10.22 -38.25 -11.13
C GLU A 26 -10.47 -39.76 -11.31
N SER A 27 -11.66 -40.13 -11.77
CA SER A 27 -11.94 -41.52 -12.12
C SER A 27 -11.18 -41.82 -13.41
N ASP A 28 -10.26 -42.78 -13.38
CA ASP A 28 -9.30 -43.16 -14.44
C ASP A 28 -9.92 -43.53 -15.82
N ASP A 29 -11.24 -43.51 -15.94
CA ASP A 29 -12.00 -44.04 -17.09
C ASP A 29 -12.90 -42.99 -17.76
N ASN A 30 -12.75 -41.70 -17.42
CA ASN A 30 -13.52 -40.64 -18.06
C ASN A 30 -12.66 -39.40 -18.33
N GLU A 31 -12.19 -39.24 -19.57
CA GLU A 31 -11.51 -38.04 -20.08
C GLU A 31 -12.35 -36.75 -19.96
N THR A 32 -13.63 -36.87 -19.55
CA THR A 32 -14.57 -35.76 -19.35
C THR A 32 -14.89 -35.50 -17.87
N ALA A 33 -14.17 -36.13 -16.92
CA ALA A 33 -14.36 -35.86 -15.50
C ALA A 33 -13.99 -34.40 -15.17
N PRO A 34 -14.83 -33.66 -14.41
CA PRO A 34 -14.50 -32.30 -14.01
C PRO A 34 -13.27 -32.32 -13.10
N GLN A 35 -12.29 -31.49 -13.43
CA GLN A 35 -11.04 -31.37 -12.68
C GLN A 35 -11.31 -30.99 -11.23
N ALA A 36 -10.61 -31.61 -10.28
CA ALA A 36 -10.77 -31.32 -8.87
C ALA A 36 -10.41 -29.85 -8.53
N PRO A 37 -11.10 -29.20 -7.58
CA PRO A 37 -10.83 -27.82 -7.17
C PRO A 37 -9.36 -27.50 -6.87
N VAL A 38 -8.64 -28.45 -6.28
CA VAL A 38 -7.21 -28.31 -5.97
C VAL A 38 -6.33 -27.95 -7.18
N ALA A 39 -6.72 -28.31 -8.40
CA ALA A 39 -5.91 -28.07 -9.60
C ALA A 39 -6.00 -26.64 -10.14
N TYR A 40 -7.07 -25.90 -9.84
CA TYR A 40 -7.30 -24.55 -10.36
C TYR A 40 -7.46 -23.48 -9.26
N LEU A 41 -7.59 -23.88 -8.00
CA LEU A 41 -7.61 -22.95 -6.88
C LEU A 41 -6.22 -22.37 -6.66
N ARG A 42 -6.09 -21.07 -6.91
CA ARG A 42 -4.86 -20.32 -6.72
C ARG A 42 -4.70 -19.90 -5.26
N ASP A 43 -3.50 -20.05 -4.74
CA ASP A 43 -3.10 -19.39 -3.48
C ASP A 43 -3.12 -17.87 -3.65
N SER A 44 -3.84 -17.18 -2.77
CA SER A 44 -3.95 -15.72 -2.78
C SER A 44 -2.75 -15.03 -2.13
N ARG A 45 -1.84 -15.79 -1.52
CA ARG A 45 -0.61 -15.25 -0.92
C ARG A 45 0.36 -14.75 -2.01
N PRO A 46 1.18 -13.74 -1.68
CA PRO A 46 2.27 -13.33 -2.56
C PRO A 46 3.19 -14.50 -2.86
N GLY A 47 3.64 -14.63 -4.10
CA GLY A 47 4.69 -15.58 -4.43
C GLY A 47 6.06 -15.13 -3.89
N PRO A 48 7.06 -16.02 -3.81
CA PRO A 48 8.40 -15.68 -3.29
C PRO A 48 9.05 -14.48 -3.99
N ALA A 49 8.86 -14.34 -5.31
CA ALA A 49 9.38 -13.21 -6.07
C ALA A 49 8.74 -11.87 -5.63
N GLN A 50 7.43 -11.89 -5.33
CA GLN A 50 6.70 -10.70 -4.89
C GLN A 50 7.09 -10.31 -3.46
N GLU A 51 7.37 -11.29 -2.59
CA GLU A 51 7.88 -11.01 -1.25
C GLU A 51 9.26 -10.34 -1.29
N ILE A 52 10.17 -10.87 -2.11
CA ILE A 52 11.51 -10.28 -2.29
C ILE A 52 11.40 -8.89 -2.90
N GLU A 53 10.59 -8.71 -3.95
CA GLU A 53 10.37 -7.41 -4.58
C GLU A 53 9.87 -6.37 -3.56
N GLN A 54 8.94 -6.74 -2.68
CA GLN A 54 8.43 -5.83 -1.64
C GLN A 54 9.52 -5.43 -0.64
N LEU A 55 10.35 -6.37 -0.21
CA LEU A 55 11.46 -6.12 0.72
C LEU A 55 12.52 -5.21 0.08
N GLU A 56 12.94 -5.51 -1.14
CA GLU A 56 13.93 -4.71 -1.87
C GLU A 56 13.39 -3.32 -2.20
N SER A 57 12.13 -3.22 -2.65
CA SER A 57 11.50 -1.94 -2.93
C SER A 57 11.45 -1.05 -1.69
N ALA A 58 11.13 -1.60 -0.51
CA ALA A 58 11.14 -0.82 0.73
C ALA A 58 12.55 -0.30 1.07
N ALA A 59 13.57 -1.13 0.93
CA ALA A 59 14.96 -0.74 1.19
C ALA A 59 15.44 0.34 0.20
N LEU A 60 15.21 0.13 -1.09
CA LEU A 60 15.56 1.09 -2.15
C LEU A 60 14.86 2.43 -1.96
N ASN A 61 13.57 2.41 -1.61
CA ASN A 61 12.80 3.63 -1.34
C ASN A 61 13.33 4.39 -0.12
N SER A 62 13.71 3.68 0.94
CA SER A 62 14.29 4.29 2.13
C SER A 62 15.64 4.94 1.82
N ASP A 63 16.52 4.25 1.10
CA ASP A 63 17.85 4.77 0.73
C ASP A 63 17.72 5.99 -0.22
N ALA A 64 16.88 5.89 -1.24
CA ALA A 64 16.59 6.99 -2.15
C ALA A 64 16.06 8.23 -1.41
N LEU A 65 15.15 8.05 -0.45
CA LEU A 65 14.63 9.14 0.38
C LEU A 65 15.73 9.76 1.25
N GLN A 66 16.58 8.96 1.88
CA GLN A 66 17.69 9.45 2.71
C GLN A 66 18.69 10.26 1.88
N GLN A 67 19.08 9.75 0.71
CA GLN A 67 19.96 10.45 -0.21
C GLN A 67 19.34 11.77 -0.68
N ALA A 68 18.05 11.75 -1.04
CA ALA A 68 17.34 12.95 -1.45
C ALA A 68 17.27 13.99 -0.32
N LEU A 69 16.98 13.58 0.91
CA LEU A 69 16.99 14.47 2.09
C LEU A 69 18.39 15.03 2.37
N SER A 70 19.46 14.27 2.12
CA SER A 70 20.84 14.73 2.28
C SER A 70 21.24 15.83 1.30
N ALA A 71 20.60 15.89 0.13
CA ALA A 71 20.83 16.93 -0.89
C ALA A 71 20.12 18.26 -0.58
N LEU A 72 19.26 18.30 0.44
CA LEU A 72 18.62 19.53 0.90
C LEU A 72 19.54 20.28 1.88
N ASP A 73 19.42 21.60 1.90
CA ASP A 73 20.02 22.39 2.97
C ASP A 73 19.36 22.04 4.33
N GLU A 74 20.13 22.19 5.41
CA GLU A 74 19.73 21.76 6.75
C GLU A 74 18.37 22.31 7.19
N ARG A 75 18.10 23.58 6.88
CA ARG A 75 16.84 24.25 7.23
C ARG A 75 15.68 23.69 6.42
N SER A 76 15.82 23.56 5.10
CA SER A 76 14.78 22.97 4.24
C SER A 76 14.50 21.51 4.61
N ARG A 77 15.53 20.74 4.96
CA ARG A 77 15.40 19.36 5.44
C ARG A 77 14.58 19.29 6.73
N ASP A 78 14.91 20.10 7.73
CA ASP A 78 14.15 20.14 8.99
C ASP A 78 12.69 20.53 8.75
N ILE A 79 12.42 21.54 7.93
CA ILE A 79 11.05 21.95 7.58
C ILE A 79 10.25 20.78 6.98
N VAL A 80 10.81 20.05 6.02
CA VAL A 80 10.12 18.91 5.39
C VAL A 80 9.92 17.77 6.38
N VAL A 81 10.94 17.43 7.17
CA VAL A 81 10.85 16.35 8.18
C VAL A 81 9.77 16.67 9.20
N GLN A 82 9.74 17.88 9.74
CA GLN A 82 8.77 18.31 10.76
C GLN A 82 7.34 18.37 10.22
N ARG A 83 7.14 18.65 8.93
CA ARG A 83 5.80 18.74 8.33
C ARG A 83 5.25 17.43 7.78
N TRP A 84 6.11 16.53 7.30
CA TRP A 84 5.67 15.37 6.52
C TRP A 84 6.06 14.03 7.13
N LEU A 85 7.25 13.94 7.73
CA LEU A 85 7.84 12.67 8.19
C LEU A 85 7.76 12.46 9.70
N SER A 86 7.49 13.52 10.47
CA SER A 86 7.35 13.45 11.93
C SER A 86 5.96 12.96 12.32
N GLU A 87 5.86 12.17 13.39
CA GLU A 87 4.58 11.69 13.93
C GLU A 87 3.66 12.86 14.32
N GLN A 88 4.23 13.86 15.00
CA GLN A 88 3.52 15.10 15.35
C GLN A 88 3.91 16.20 14.36
N LYS A 89 3.06 16.40 13.35
CA LYS A 89 3.33 17.34 12.26
C LYS A 89 3.26 18.80 12.74
N SER A 90 4.34 19.53 12.54
CA SER A 90 4.40 20.97 12.83
C SER A 90 3.59 21.77 11.81
N THR A 91 2.96 22.85 12.27
CA THR A 91 2.29 23.82 11.41
C THR A 91 3.27 24.84 10.83
N LEU A 92 2.85 25.54 9.76
CA LEU A 92 3.63 26.64 9.19
C LEU A 92 3.95 27.74 10.21
N HIS A 93 3.01 28.05 11.10
CA HIS A 93 3.18 29.09 12.13
C HIS A 93 4.21 28.68 13.17
N GLN A 94 4.15 27.43 13.68
CA GLN A 94 5.14 26.92 14.64
C GLN A 94 6.57 26.94 14.08
N LEU A 95 6.74 26.60 12.79
CA LEU A 95 8.04 26.66 12.13
C LEU A 95 8.47 28.10 11.83
N ALA A 96 7.53 28.98 11.51
CA ALA A 96 7.78 30.40 11.32
C ALA A 96 8.30 31.03 12.62
N ASP A 97 7.67 30.70 13.75
CA ASP A 97 8.09 31.13 15.09
C ASP A 97 9.48 30.58 15.43
N LYS A 98 9.73 29.27 15.21
CA LYS A 98 11.03 28.62 15.44
C LYS A 98 12.18 29.27 14.66
N TYR A 99 11.94 29.64 13.41
CA TYR A 99 12.96 30.19 12.52
C TYR A 99 12.96 31.71 12.43
N HIS A 100 12.08 32.40 13.18
CA HIS A 100 11.88 33.84 13.15
C HIS A 100 11.70 34.41 11.73
N VAL A 101 10.86 33.73 10.93
CA VAL A 101 10.50 34.15 9.57
C VAL A 101 8.98 34.10 9.40
N SER A 102 8.44 34.62 8.29
CA SER A 102 7.01 34.51 8.02
C SER A 102 6.57 33.09 7.65
N ALA A 103 5.31 32.75 7.92
CA ALA A 103 4.70 31.49 7.50
C ALA A 103 4.77 31.30 5.97
N GLU A 104 4.61 32.37 5.19
CA GLU A 104 4.77 32.30 3.72
C GLU A 104 6.21 31.96 3.33
N ARG A 105 7.21 32.46 4.07
CA ARG A 105 8.61 32.10 3.80
C ARG A 105 8.87 30.62 4.04
N ILE A 106 8.32 30.03 5.12
CA ILE A 106 8.38 28.59 5.37
C ILE A 106 7.72 27.81 4.23
N ARG A 107 6.53 28.24 3.78
CA ARG A 107 5.81 27.63 2.65
C ARG A 107 6.63 27.65 1.36
N GLN A 108 7.35 28.74 1.08
CA GLN A 108 8.25 28.82 -0.08
C GLN A 108 9.41 27.83 0.02
N LEU A 109 10.08 27.79 1.19
CA LEU A 109 11.19 26.84 1.42
C LEU A 109 10.73 25.40 1.28
N GLU A 110 9.58 25.05 1.88
CA GLU A 110 8.96 23.73 1.73
C GLU A 110 8.68 23.41 0.26
N LYS A 111 8.06 24.32 -0.49
CA LYS A 111 7.73 24.08 -1.90
C LYS A 111 8.99 23.80 -2.73
N SER A 112 10.05 24.59 -2.53
CA SER A 112 11.32 24.39 -3.22
C SER A 112 12.00 23.08 -2.81
N ALA A 113 11.94 22.72 -1.53
CA ALA A 113 12.45 21.47 -0.98
C ALA A 113 11.74 20.24 -1.59
N LEU A 114 10.40 20.24 -1.61
CA LEU A 114 9.60 19.17 -2.21
C LEU A 114 9.86 19.03 -3.72
N GLN A 115 10.07 20.14 -4.43
CA GLN A 115 10.44 20.10 -5.84
C GLN A 115 11.82 19.44 -6.07
N LYS A 116 12.79 19.67 -5.17
CA LYS A 116 14.09 19.00 -5.24
C LYS A 116 13.98 17.51 -4.91
N LEU A 117 13.20 17.14 -3.90
CA LEU A 117 12.92 15.75 -3.56
C LEU A 117 12.29 15.01 -4.74
N LYS A 118 11.25 15.58 -5.37
CA LYS A 118 10.58 14.95 -6.52
C LYS A 118 11.53 14.69 -7.70
N LYS A 119 12.54 15.55 -7.91
CA LYS A 119 13.53 15.39 -8.99
C LYS A 119 14.58 14.32 -8.70
N THR A 120 14.93 14.13 -7.43
CA THR A 120 16.00 13.21 -7.00
C THR A 120 15.48 11.81 -6.76
N VAL A 121 14.25 11.69 -6.26
CA VAL A 121 13.60 10.43 -5.92
C VAL A 121 12.98 9.73 -7.14
N GLY A 122 12.77 10.45 -8.26
CA GLY A 122 12.28 9.86 -9.51
C GLY A 122 10.81 9.38 -9.47
N PRO A 123 10.17 9.15 -10.63
CA PRO A 123 8.75 8.83 -10.73
C PRO A 123 8.38 7.41 -10.26
N GLN A 124 9.35 6.58 -9.84
CA GLN A 124 9.10 5.22 -9.38
C GLN A 124 8.37 5.15 -8.02
N LEU A 125 8.20 6.30 -7.36
CA LEU A 125 7.62 6.46 -6.01
C LEU A 125 6.21 7.07 -5.98
N LEU A 126 5.53 7.17 -7.14
CA LEU A 126 4.12 7.57 -7.28
C LEU A 126 3.40 6.64 -8.26
#